data_AF-A0A7S0CSG3-F1
#
_entry.id   AF-A0A7S0CSG3-F1
#
_cell.length_a   1.000
_cell.length_b   1.000
_cell.length_c   1.000
_cell.angle_alpha   90.00
_cell.angle_beta   90.00
_cell.angle_gamma   90.00
#
_symmetry.space_group_name_H-M   'P 1'
#
loop_
_entity.id
_entity.type
_entity.pdbx_description
1 polymer ?
#
loop_
_entity_poly.entity_id
_entity_poly.type
_entity_poly.pdbx_seq_one_letter_code
_entity_poly.pdbx_strand_id
1 'polypeptide(L)'
;SPLAPLVMDRDSKFGGCGNTKARNCRNSHRFPEILMRAGDVDAGEREGVADEKHNGTQGGGITATDAEIRRFLKTVKAEVIAVVEGIDPVTSNTAIKMHSYTFNDIVYNRKFAACAVEDHQGRCQIDFRQMHSTVAENAEPNRPTVQS
;
A
#
# COMPACT_ATOMS: atom_id res chain seq x y z
N SER A 1 50.83 4.12 8.17
CA SER A 1 50.58 3.54 6.83
C SER A 1 49.71 4.52 6.06
N PRO A 2 50.20 5.18 5.00
CA PRO A 2 49.44 6.22 4.32
C PRO A 2 48.38 5.61 3.39
N LEU A 3 47.22 6.26 3.33
CA LEU A 3 46.10 5.94 2.45
C LEU A 3 46.53 6.12 1.00
N ALA A 4 46.35 5.09 0.17
CA ALA A 4 46.58 5.16 -1.26
C ALA A 4 45.49 6.04 -1.92
N PRO A 5 45.83 6.91 -2.88
CA PRO A 5 44.85 7.69 -3.62
C PRO A 5 44.08 6.81 -4.61
N LEU A 6 42.76 6.99 -4.68
CA LEU A 6 41.91 6.45 -5.75
C LEU A 6 42.34 7.08 -7.08
N VAL A 7 43.14 6.34 -7.85
CA VAL A 7 43.43 6.65 -9.25
C VAL A 7 42.14 6.47 -10.03
N MET A 8 41.57 7.58 -10.50
CA MET A 8 40.53 7.57 -11.53
C MET A 8 41.20 7.14 -12.83
N ASP A 9 40.92 5.92 -13.25
CA ASP A 9 41.30 5.41 -14.57
C ASP A 9 40.49 6.16 -15.63
N ARG A 10 41.04 7.28 -16.11
CA ARG A 10 40.63 7.90 -17.37
C ARG A 10 41.14 6.98 -18.47
N ASP A 11 40.22 6.55 -19.33
CA ASP A 11 40.45 5.83 -20.59
C ASP A 11 40.22 4.31 -20.58
N SER A 12 39.04 3.89 -20.11
CA SER A 12 38.39 2.69 -20.66
C SER A 12 37.25 3.10 -21.61
N LYS A 13 37.68 3.39 -22.85
CA LYS A 13 36.97 3.32 -24.14
C LYS A 13 35.43 3.39 -24.09
N PHE A 14 34.91 4.49 -24.64
CA PHE A 14 33.55 4.61 -25.18
C PHE A 14 33.22 3.43 -26.11
N GLY A 15 32.65 2.38 -25.52
CA GLY A 15 32.02 1.27 -26.23
C GLY A 15 30.70 1.75 -26.82
N GLY A 16 30.51 1.50 -28.10
CA GLY A 16 29.45 2.04 -28.94
C GLY A 16 28.05 2.08 -28.32
N CYS A 17 27.30 3.12 -28.73
CA CYS A 17 25.86 3.24 -28.58
C CYS A 17 25.16 2.07 -29.30
N GLY A 18 25.14 0.92 -28.65
CA GLY A 18 24.41 -0.28 -29.04
C GLY A 18 23.10 -0.34 -28.26
N ASN A 19 22.11 0.41 -28.71
CA ASN A 19 20.68 0.17 -28.49
C ASN A 19 20.25 -0.29 -27.09
N THR A 20 20.71 0.36 -26.01
CA THR A 20 20.05 0.22 -24.72
C THR A 20 18.83 1.11 -24.72
N LYS A 21 17.64 0.52 -24.89
CA LYS A 21 16.37 1.17 -24.54
C LYS A 21 16.58 1.91 -23.22
N ALA A 22 16.58 3.23 -23.26
CA ALA A 22 16.63 4.06 -22.06
C ALA A 22 15.53 3.52 -21.14
N ARG A 23 15.92 2.95 -19.99
CA ARG A 23 14.98 2.36 -19.06
C ARG A 23 14.11 3.49 -18.55
N ASN A 24 12.91 3.63 -19.11
CA ASN A 24 11.96 4.63 -18.72
C ASN A 24 11.42 4.26 -17.33
N CYS A 25 11.64 5.11 -16.34
CA CYS A 25 11.14 4.94 -14.98
C CYS A 25 9.60 4.85 -14.92
N ARG A 26 8.90 5.33 -15.97
CA ARG A 26 7.44 5.23 -16.12
C ARG A 26 6.95 3.82 -16.49
N ASN A 27 7.78 3.03 -17.18
CA ASN A 27 7.36 1.72 -17.73
C ASN A 27 8.23 0.56 -17.20
N SER A 28 9.14 0.82 -16.26
CA SER A 28 10.00 -0.19 -15.65
C SER A 28 9.31 -0.79 -14.44
N HIS A 29 9.18 -2.12 -14.41
CA HIS A 29 8.54 -2.88 -13.32
C HIS A 29 9.25 -2.70 -11.96
N ARG A 30 10.43 -2.09 -11.96
CA ARG A 30 11.19 -1.72 -10.76
C ARG A 30 10.64 -0.48 -10.06
N PHE A 31 9.86 0.33 -10.76
CA PHE A 31 9.24 1.55 -10.27
C PHE A 31 7.76 1.55 -10.72
N PRO A 32 6.88 0.79 -10.03
CA PRO A 32 5.45 0.91 -10.32
C PRO A 32 5.03 2.37 -10.13
N GLU A 33 4.18 2.86 -11.01
CA GLU A 33 3.49 4.13 -10.79
C GLU A 33 2.74 4.02 -9.46
N ILE A 34 3.08 4.89 -8.51
CA ILE A 34 2.42 4.91 -7.20
C ILE A 34 0.95 5.26 -7.48
N LEU A 35 0.03 4.39 -7.06
CA LEU A 35 -1.40 4.63 -7.17
C LEU A 35 -1.72 5.98 -6.50
N MET A 36 -2.13 6.93 -7.33
CA MET A 36 -2.53 8.27 -6.89
C MET A 36 -3.90 8.18 -6.21
N ARG A 37 -4.05 8.74 -5.01
CA ARG A 37 -5.37 8.89 -4.40
C ARG A 37 -6.10 10.04 -5.09
N ALA A 38 -7.42 9.94 -5.24
CA ALA A 38 -8.22 10.99 -5.87
C ALA A 38 -7.98 12.38 -5.23
N GLY A 39 -7.78 12.43 -3.91
CA GLY A 39 -7.50 13.66 -3.18
C GLY A 39 -6.12 14.29 -3.46
N ASP A 40 -5.16 13.53 -4.02
CA ASP A 40 -3.82 14.06 -4.34
C ASP A 40 -3.89 15.00 -5.57
N VAL A 41 -4.85 14.76 -6.47
CA VAL A 41 -5.17 15.65 -7.60
C VAL A 41 -5.82 16.94 -7.09
N ASP A 42 -6.77 16.81 -6.16
CA ASP A 42 -7.49 17.94 -5.57
C ASP A 42 -6.55 18.85 -4.74
N ALA A 43 -5.50 18.27 -4.14
CA ALA A 43 -4.46 18.98 -3.39
C ALA A 43 -3.40 19.65 -4.29
N GLY A 44 -3.47 19.48 -5.62
CA GLY A 44 -2.58 20.15 -6.57
C GLY A 44 -1.13 19.65 -6.58
N GLU A 45 -0.85 18.48 -5.98
CA GLU A 45 0.52 17.96 -5.81
C GLU A 45 1.17 17.49 -7.13
N ARG A 46 0.38 17.20 -8.17
CA ARG A 46 0.89 16.82 -9.48
C ARG A 46 -0.10 17.23 -10.55
N GLU A 47 0.35 17.94 -11.58
CA GLU A 47 -0.48 18.23 -12.76
C GLU A 47 -1.06 16.91 -13.25
N GLY A 48 -2.38 16.77 -13.13
CA GLY A 48 -3.11 15.60 -13.60
C GLY A 48 -2.97 15.51 -15.11
N VAL A 49 -1.91 14.87 -15.58
CA VAL A 49 -1.83 14.48 -16.97
C VAL A 49 -2.85 13.36 -17.10
N ALA A 50 -4.07 13.72 -17.49
CA ALA A 50 -5.03 12.78 -18.03
C ALA A 50 -4.26 12.01 -19.12
N ASP A 51 -3.96 10.75 -18.85
CA ASP A 51 -3.28 9.93 -19.82
C ASP A 51 -4.33 9.65 -20.91
N GLU A 52 -4.41 10.54 -21.92
CA GLU A 52 -5.34 10.51 -23.06
C GLU A 52 -5.15 9.28 -23.98
N LYS A 53 -4.49 8.22 -23.48
CA LYS A 53 -4.30 6.95 -24.16
C LYS A 53 -4.67 5.72 -23.33
N HIS A 54 -5.59 5.83 -22.37
CA HIS A 54 -6.33 4.66 -21.89
C HIS A 54 -7.53 4.34 -22.79
N ASN A 55 -7.34 4.41 -24.12
CA ASN A 55 -8.32 3.91 -25.07
C ASN A 55 -8.10 2.40 -25.25
N GLY A 56 -8.80 1.60 -24.43
CA GLY A 56 -9.40 0.33 -24.84
C GLY A 56 -8.50 -0.81 -25.36
N THR A 57 -7.19 -0.66 -25.42
CA THR A 57 -6.31 -1.80 -25.68
C THR A 57 -5.98 -2.40 -24.33
N GLN A 58 -6.74 -3.43 -23.96
CA GLN A 58 -6.30 -4.42 -22.98
C GLN A 58 -4.98 -5.02 -23.50
N GLY A 59 -3.86 -4.31 -23.32
CA GLY A 59 -2.55 -4.93 -23.34
C GLY A 59 -2.67 -6.05 -22.31
N GLY A 60 -2.47 -7.30 -22.75
CA GLY A 60 -2.60 -8.49 -21.92
C GLY A 60 -1.81 -8.31 -20.64
N GLY A 61 -2.46 -7.76 -19.63
CA GLY A 61 -1.83 -7.40 -18.39
C GLY A 61 -1.48 -8.71 -17.75
N ILE A 62 -0.20 -8.91 -17.49
CA ILE A 62 0.24 -10.04 -16.67
C ILE A 62 -0.48 -9.87 -15.34
N THR A 63 -1.56 -10.63 -15.17
CA THR A 63 -2.33 -10.62 -13.93
C THR A 63 -1.55 -11.50 -12.98
N ALA A 64 -0.83 -10.88 -12.04
CA ALA A 64 -0.08 -11.62 -11.04
C ALA A 64 -1.05 -12.52 -10.26
N THR A 65 -0.71 -13.80 -10.19
CA THR A 65 -1.46 -14.74 -9.35
C THR A 65 -1.27 -14.40 -7.87
N ASP A 66 -2.23 -14.76 -7.02
CA ASP A 66 -2.13 -14.59 -5.56
C ASP A 66 -0.83 -15.21 -4.99
N ALA A 67 -0.40 -16.35 -5.55
CA ALA A 67 0.86 -16.99 -5.18
C ALA A 67 2.10 -16.14 -5.53
N GLU A 68 2.11 -15.48 -6.68
CA GLU A 68 3.19 -14.59 -7.10
C GLU A 68 3.25 -13.34 -6.23
N ILE A 69 2.09 -12.76 -5.90
CA ILE A 69 1.98 -11.59 -5.01
C ILE A 69 2.53 -11.94 -3.62
N ARG A 70 2.09 -13.05 -3.04
CA ARG A 70 2.56 -13.51 -1.71
C ARG A 70 4.06 -13.81 -1.70
N ARG A 71 4.56 -14.49 -2.73
CA ARG A 71 5.99 -14.80 -2.86
C ARG A 71 6.81 -13.51 -2.96
N PHE A 72 6.35 -12.55 -3.75
CA PHE A 72 7.01 -11.26 -3.90
C PHE A 72 7.04 -10.52 -2.57
N LEU A 73 5.90 -10.33 -1.92
CA LEU A 73 5.77 -9.62 -0.64
C LEU A 73 6.64 -10.22 0.47
N LYS A 74 6.74 -11.55 0.53
CA LYS A 74 7.65 -12.24 1.46
C LYS A 74 9.13 -11.96 1.17
N THR A 75 9.50 -11.77 -0.09
CA THR A 75 10.89 -11.58 -0.53
C THR A 75 11.37 -10.15 -0.32
N VAL A 76 10.50 -9.16 -0.53
CA VAL A 76 10.89 -7.74 -0.52
C VAL A 76 11.02 -7.13 0.89
N LYS A 77 10.71 -7.88 1.96
CA LYS A 77 10.68 -7.38 3.35
C LYS A 77 9.92 -6.05 3.46
N ALA A 78 8.74 -6.01 2.86
CA ALA A 78 7.89 -4.81 2.88
C ALA A 78 7.19 -4.64 4.23
N GLU A 79 6.92 -3.39 4.58
CA GLU A 79 6.19 -2.97 5.76
C GLU A 79 5.15 -1.91 5.35
N VAL A 80 3.94 -2.03 5.87
CA VAL A 80 2.85 -1.07 5.66
C VAL A 80 2.76 -0.19 6.89
N ILE A 81 2.91 1.13 6.71
CA ILE A 81 2.74 2.11 7.79
C ILE A 81 1.35 2.74 7.67
N ALA A 82 0.51 2.50 8.67
CA ALA A 82 -0.77 3.16 8.83
C ALA A 82 -0.60 4.41 9.71
N VAL A 83 -0.97 5.57 9.18
CA VAL A 83 -0.91 6.86 9.88
C VAL A 83 -2.33 7.37 10.07
N VAL A 84 -2.68 7.68 11.31
CA VAL A 84 -3.92 8.36 11.68
C VAL A 84 -3.54 9.73 12.22
N GLU A 85 -4.05 10.77 11.57
CA GLU A 85 -3.91 12.16 11.99
C GLU A 85 -5.29 12.72 12.32
N GLY A 86 -5.36 13.55 13.36
CA GLY A 86 -6.57 14.26 13.74
C GLY A 86 -6.27 15.41 14.68
N ILE A 87 -7.27 16.28 14.86
CA ILE A 87 -7.20 17.35 15.86
C ILE A 87 -7.98 16.87 17.08
N ASP A 88 -7.34 16.87 18.24
CA ASP A 88 -8.03 16.61 19.49
C ASP A 88 -8.94 17.81 19.82
N PRO A 89 -10.28 17.63 19.93
CA PRO A 89 -11.21 18.74 20.07
C PRO A 89 -11.09 19.45 21.43
N VAL A 90 -10.49 18.82 22.44
CA VAL A 90 -10.34 19.41 23.77
C VAL A 90 -9.12 20.33 23.84
N THR A 91 -8.00 19.88 23.27
CA THR A 91 -6.73 20.62 23.33
C THR A 91 -6.43 21.43 22.08
N SER A 92 -7.20 21.24 21.00
CA SER A 92 -6.95 21.77 19.66
C SER A 92 -5.57 21.41 19.08
N ASN A 93 -4.89 20.42 19.68
CA ASN A 93 -3.59 19.95 19.22
C ASN A 93 -3.77 18.90 18.12
N THR A 94 -2.84 18.89 17.18
CA THR A 94 -2.72 17.80 16.21
C THR A 94 -2.17 16.55 16.91
N ALA A 95 -2.93 15.46 16.86
CA ALA A 95 -2.52 14.14 17.30
C ALA A 95 -2.20 13.29 16.06
N ILE A 96 -1.02 12.65 16.08
CA ILE A 96 -0.60 11.71 15.06
C ILE A 96 -0.32 10.37 15.74
N LYS A 97 -0.89 9.29 15.22
CA LYS A 97 -0.59 7.92 15.62
C LYS A 97 -0.17 7.11 14.42
N MET A 98 0.94 6.40 14.57
CA MET A 98 1.45 5.50 13.55
C MET A 98 1.42 4.07 14.06
N HIS A 99 1.10 3.14 13.18
CA HIS A 99 1.26 1.72 13.40
C HIS A 99 1.82 1.07 12.15
N SER A 100 2.55 -0.03 12.32
CA SER A 100 3.15 -0.73 11.21
C SER A 100 2.74 -2.19 11.18
N TYR A 101 2.60 -2.72 9.96
CA TYR A 101 2.26 -4.10 9.68
C TYR A 101 3.32 -4.69 8.76
N THR A 102 3.93 -5.78 9.22
CA THR A 102 4.85 -6.59 8.42
C THR A 102 4.08 -7.64 7.63
N PHE A 103 4.77 -8.35 6.74
CA PHE A 103 4.17 -9.49 6.03
C PHE A 103 3.52 -10.53 6.96
N ASN A 104 4.05 -10.72 8.18
CA ASN A 104 3.50 -11.68 9.13
C ASN A 104 2.16 -11.24 9.75
N ASP A 105 1.85 -9.94 9.70
CA ASP A 105 0.63 -9.37 10.25
C ASP A 105 -0.52 -9.36 9.22
N ILE A 106 -0.20 -9.59 7.94
CA ILE A 106 -1.16 -9.58 6.84
C ILE A 106 -1.80 -10.96 6.69
N VAL A 107 -3.13 -11.00 6.92
CA VAL A 107 -3.93 -12.23 6.75
C VAL A 107 -4.78 -12.13 5.48
N TYR A 108 -4.47 -12.97 4.51
CA TYR A 108 -5.13 -12.98 3.19
C TYR A 108 -6.52 -13.63 3.21
N ASN A 109 -7.38 -13.21 2.27
CA ASN A 109 -8.73 -13.75 2.04
C ASN A 109 -9.60 -13.71 3.31
N ARG A 110 -9.42 -12.66 4.10
CA ARG A 110 -10.14 -12.40 5.34
C ARG A 110 -10.65 -10.98 5.38
N LYS A 111 -11.71 -10.80 6.16
CA LYS A 111 -12.28 -9.50 6.52
C LYS A 111 -12.33 -9.38 8.04
N PHE A 112 -12.36 -8.16 8.55
CA PHE A 112 -12.60 -7.92 9.97
C PHE A 112 -13.99 -8.42 10.36
N ALA A 113 -14.11 -8.97 11.57
CA ALA A 113 -15.41 -9.33 12.14
C ALA A 113 -16.24 -8.05 12.39
N ALA A 114 -17.56 -8.17 12.30
CA ALA A 114 -18.45 -7.07 12.69
C ALA A 114 -18.30 -6.83 14.20
N CYS A 115 -17.83 -5.63 14.57
CA CYS A 115 -17.67 -5.22 15.96
C CYS A 115 -18.65 -4.11 16.37
N ALA A 116 -19.25 -3.40 15.42
CA ALA A 116 -20.32 -2.44 15.68
C ALA A 116 -21.68 -3.13 15.44
N VAL A 117 -22.54 -3.12 16.46
CA VAL A 117 -23.85 -3.76 16.45
C VAL A 117 -24.91 -2.85 17.02
N GLU A 118 -26.13 -2.98 16.52
CA GLU A 118 -27.28 -2.30 17.11
C GLU A 118 -27.84 -3.17 18.25
N ASP A 119 -28.04 -2.57 19.41
CA ASP A 119 -28.68 -3.24 20.54
C ASP A 119 -30.21 -3.27 20.41
N HIS A 120 -30.89 -3.94 21.35
CA HIS A 120 -32.35 -4.03 21.36
C HIS A 120 -33.08 -2.68 21.50
N GLN A 121 -32.37 -1.61 21.88
CA GLN A 121 -32.89 -0.25 22.04
C GLN A 121 -32.51 0.66 20.86
N GLY A 122 -31.90 0.11 19.81
CA GLY A 122 -31.48 0.87 18.62
C GLY A 122 -30.17 1.64 18.79
N ARG A 123 -29.38 1.34 19.82
CA ARG A 123 -28.09 2.02 20.06
C ARG A 123 -26.95 1.26 19.42
N CYS A 124 -25.99 1.99 18.85
CA CYS A 124 -24.74 1.40 18.37
C CYS A 124 -23.85 1.02 19.58
N GLN A 125 -23.53 -0.27 19.71
CA GLN A 125 -22.58 -0.81 20.66
C GLN A 125 -21.37 -1.37 19.92
N ILE A 126 -20.18 -1.15 20.48
CA ILE A 126 -18.92 -1.65 19.93
C ILE A 126 -18.41 -2.78 20.83
N ASP A 127 -18.32 -4.01 20.28
CA ASP A 127 -17.64 -5.12 20.93
C ASP A 127 -16.13 -5.08 20.64
N PHE A 128 -15.38 -4.46 21.54
CA PHE A 128 -13.92 -4.33 21.43
C PHE A 128 -13.19 -5.68 21.38
N ARG A 129 -13.80 -6.77 21.87
CA ARG A 129 -13.20 -8.11 21.78
C ARG A 129 -13.13 -8.58 20.32
N GLN A 130 -14.01 -8.07 19.46
CA GLN A 130 -14.05 -8.41 18.04
C GLN A 130 -13.26 -7.44 17.16
N MET A 131 -12.77 -6.33 17.72
CA MET A 131 -12.13 -5.25 16.95
C MET A 131 -10.91 -5.73 16.14
N HIS A 132 -10.16 -6.71 16.65
CA HIS A 132 -9.00 -7.29 15.97
C HIS A 132 -9.29 -8.66 15.34
N SER A 133 -10.50 -9.18 15.51
CA SER A 133 -10.89 -10.50 15.01
C SER A 133 -11.09 -10.46 13.50
N THR A 134 -10.70 -11.54 12.82
CA THR A 134 -10.92 -11.72 11.38
C THR A 134 -11.71 -12.98 11.09
N VAL A 135 -12.56 -12.91 10.07
CA VAL A 135 -13.33 -14.04 9.53
C VAL A 135 -12.96 -14.29 8.07
N ALA A 136 -13.28 -15.47 7.55
CA ALA A 136 -13.12 -15.73 6.12
C ALA A 136 -13.93 -14.72 5.30
N GLU A 137 -13.42 -14.32 4.14
CA GLU A 137 -14.09 -13.34 3.26
C GLU A 137 -15.53 -13.77 2.91
N ASN A 138 -15.71 -15.06 2.59
CA ASN A 138 -16.99 -15.69 2.25
C ASN A 138 -17.80 -16.14 3.47
N ALA A 139 -17.39 -15.78 4.70
CA ALA A 139 -18.21 -16.05 5.87
C ALA A 139 -19.45 -15.17 5.84
N GLU A 140 -20.61 -15.79 6.12
CA GLU A 140 -21.85 -15.06 6.38
C GLU A 140 -21.63 -14.00 7.47
N PRO A 141 -22.32 -12.84 7.39
CA PRO A 141 -22.22 -11.83 8.41
C PRO A 141 -22.67 -12.43 9.75
N ASN A 142 -21.70 -12.62 10.65
CA ASN A 142 -21.99 -13.07 12.00
C ASN A 142 -22.81 -11.96 12.67
N ARG A 143 -24.11 -12.18 12.93
CA ARG A 143 -24.93 -11.26 13.70
C ARG A 143 -24.58 -11.47 15.17
N PRO A 144 -23.77 -10.59 15.80
CA PRO A 144 -23.37 -10.81 17.18
C PRO A 144 -24.63 -10.69 18.04
N THR A 145 -24.92 -11.73 18.82
CA THR A 145 -26.04 -11.69 19.77
C THR A 145 -25.54 -10.98 21.02
N VAL A 146 -25.94 -9.71 21.21
CA VAL A 146 -25.66 -8.99 22.45
C VAL A 146 -26.53 -9.62 23.54
N GLN A 147 -25.92 -10.29 24.52
CA GLN A 147 -26.63 -10.68 25.74
C GLN A 147 -26.81 -9.42 26.61
N SER A 148 -28.06 -9.20 27.04
CA SER A 148 -28.50 -8.12 27.92
C SER A 148 -27.84 -8.14 29.29
#